data_AF-A0A1Y4SP65-F1
#
_entry.id   AF-A0A1Y4SP65-F1
#
_cell.length_a   1.000
_cell.length_b   1.000
_cell.length_c   1.000
_cell.angle_alpha   90.00
_cell.angle_beta   90.00
_cell.angle_gamma   90.00
#
_symmetry.space_group_name_H-M   'P 1'
#
loop_
_entity.id
_entity.type
_entity.pdbx_description
1 polymer ?
#
loop_
_entity_poly.entity_id
_entity_poly.type
_entity_poly.pdbx_seq_one_letter_code
_entity_poly.pdbx_strand_id
1 'polypeptide(L)'
;MKKIFYIIYNEVNLNIKEKIDMCQAIRDYGKENLNKGKSIGRNEGIIQTLIRQLKSKLGYLSKDTLTTIQSCTQEQLDSLTVHIFDIDSEKDILHYLQ
;
A
#
# COMPACT_ATOMS: atom_id res chain seq x y z
N MET A 1 -32.08 25.02 -41.06
CA MET A 1 -32.43 24.93 -39.62
C MET A 1 -32.13 23.57 -38.98
N LYS A 2 -32.62 22.42 -39.49
CA LYS A 2 -32.39 21.08 -38.88
C LYS A 2 -30.90 20.69 -38.65
N LYS A 3 -30.01 21.07 -39.57
CA LYS A 3 -28.56 20.76 -39.49
C LYS A 3 -27.86 21.47 -38.31
N ILE A 4 -28.23 22.72 -38.04
CA ILE A 4 -27.66 23.52 -36.94
C ILE A 4 -28.09 22.92 -35.59
N PHE A 5 -29.37 22.57 -35.45
CA PHE A 5 -29.88 21.92 -34.25
C PHE A 5 -29.16 20.60 -33.95
N TYR A 6 -28.91 19.78 -34.99
CA TYR A 6 -28.18 18.52 -34.84
C TYR A 6 -26.72 18.72 -34.39
N ILE A 7 -26.02 19.74 -34.92
CA ILE A 7 -24.64 20.04 -34.52
C ILE A 7 -24.60 20.44 -33.04
N ILE A 8 -25.46 21.38 -32.63
CA ILE A 8 -25.53 21.86 -31.24
C ILE A 8 -25.84 20.68 -30.30
N TYR A 9 -26.80 19.82 -30.67
CA TYR A 9 -27.14 18.64 -29.87
C TYR A 9 -25.93 17.71 -29.66
N ASN A 10 -25.13 17.46 -30.71
CA ASN A 10 -23.96 16.60 -30.59
C ASN A 10 -22.84 17.25 -29.77
N GLU A 11 -22.57 18.54 -29.96
CA GLU A 11 -21.54 19.27 -29.18
C GLU A 11 -21.88 19.29 -27.69
N VAL A 12 -23.14 19.55 -27.35
CA VAL A 12 -23.61 19.52 -25.95
C VAL A 12 -23.44 18.12 -25.36
N ASN A 13 -23.82 17.06 -26.07
CA ASN A 13 -23.67 15.70 -25.59
C ASN A 13 -22.21 15.27 -25.45
N LEU A 14 -21.34 15.68 -26.37
CA LEU A 14 -19.91 15.43 -26.28
C LEU A 14 -19.33 16.11 -25.03
N ASN A 15 -19.67 17.38 -24.79
CA ASN A 15 -19.19 18.09 -23.60
C ASN A 15 -19.70 17.46 -22.28
N ILE A 16 -20.95 16.99 -22.26
CA ILE A 16 -21.49 16.25 -21.12
C ILE A 16 -20.70 14.96 -20.89
N LYS A 17 -20.41 14.21 -21.96
CA LYS A 17 -19.63 12.98 -21.87
C LYS A 17 -18.22 13.23 -21.34
N GLU A 18 -17.51 14.22 -21.86
CA GLU A 18 -16.17 14.59 -21.39
C GLU A 18 -16.14 14.93 -19.89
N LYS A 19 -17.17 15.64 -19.40
CA LYS A 19 -17.32 15.93 -17.96
C LYS A 19 -17.55 14.67 -17.14
N ILE A 20 -18.41 13.75 -17.62
CA ILE A 20 -18.65 12.47 -16.94
C ILE A 20 -17.38 11.64 -16.88
N ASP A 21 -16.64 11.55 -17.99
CA ASP A 21 -15.39 10.80 -18.10
C ASP A 21 -14.32 11.37 -17.14
N MET A 22 -14.20 12.71 -17.07
CA MET A 22 -13.32 13.37 -16.09
C MET A 22 -13.71 13.04 -14.65
N CYS A 23 -14.99 13.14 -14.29
CA CYS A 23 -15.45 12.82 -12.94
C CYS A 23 -15.18 11.34 -12.59
N GLN A 24 -15.29 10.44 -13.56
CA GLN A 24 -14.97 9.02 -13.36
C GLN A 24 -13.48 8.82 -13.12
N ALA A 25 -12.62 9.44 -13.93
CA ALA A 25 -11.17 9.38 -13.77
C ALA A 25 -10.72 9.88 -12.39
N ILE A 26 -11.32 10.97 -11.87
CA ILE A 26 -11.02 11.48 -10.52
C ILE A 26 -11.41 10.46 -9.44
N ARG A 27 -12.58 9.82 -9.57
CA ARG A 27 -13.03 8.79 -8.61
C ARG A 27 -12.11 7.59 -8.61
N ASP A 28 -11.71 7.11 -9.78
CA ASP A 28 -10.83 5.95 -9.92
C ASP A 28 -9.44 6.26 -9.36
N TYR A 29 -8.89 7.44 -9.67
CA TYR A 29 -7.66 7.92 -9.06
C TYR A 29 -7.76 7.98 -7.53
N GLY A 30 -8.84 8.53 -6.98
CA GLY A 30 -9.07 8.58 -5.53
C GLY A 30 -9.13 7.19 -4.90
N LYS A 31 -9.83 6.25 -5.52
CA LYS A 31 -9.96 4.86 -5.04
C LYS A 31 -8.62 4.13 -5.07
N GLU A 32 -7.85 4.26 -6.15
CA GLU A 32 -6.52 3.66 -6.26
C GLU A 32 -5.57 4.17 -5.18
N ASN A 33 -5.51 5.49 -4.98
CA ASN A 33 -4.63 6.08 -3.98
C ASN A 33 -5.05 5.74 -2.55
N LEU A 34 -6.36 5.67 -2.27
CA LEU A 34 -6.86 5.19 -0.98
C LEU A 34 -6.40 3.75 -0.70
N ASN A 35 -6.51 2.86 -1.69
CA ASN A 35 -6.09 1.47 -1.55
C ASN A 35 -4.57 1.36 -1.38
N LYS A 36 -3.78 2.12 -2.16
CA LYS A 36 -2.33 2.21 -2.00
C LYS A 36 -1.97 2.69 -0.60
N GLY A 37 -2.60 3.76 -0.11
CA GLY A 37 -2.37 4.31 1.22
C GLY A 37 -2.70 3.32 2.33
N LYS A 38 -3.81 2.59 2.23
CA LYS A 38 -4.16 1.51 3.18
C LYS A 38 -3.12 0.39 3.18
N SER A 39 -2.62 -0.01 2.01
CA SER A 39 -1.59 -1.03 1.90
C SER A 39 -0.26 -0.58 2.53
N ILE A 40 0.18 0.65 2.23
CA ILE A 40 1.41 1.23 2.80
C ILE A 40 1.28 1.33 4.32
N GLY A 41 0.19 1.91 4.83
CA GLY A 41 -0.01 2.06 6.27
C GLY A 41 -0.12 0.74 7.02
N ARG A 42 -0.69 -0.31 6.40
CA ARG A 42 -0.70 -1.66 6.98
C ARG A 42 0.72 -2.21 7.11
N ASN A 43 1.54 -2.12 6.06
CA ASN A 43 2.91 -2.63 6.08
C ASN A 43 3.76 -1.85 7.09
N GLU A 44 3.67 -0.52 7.10
CA GLU A 44 4.37 0.32 8.08
C GLU A 44 3.98 -0.03 9.52
N GLY A 45 2.69 -0.26 9.78
CA GLY A 45 2.19 -0.67 11.10
C GLY A 45 2.73 -2.02 11.56
N ILE A 46 2.80 -3.00 10.64
CA ILE A 46 3.39 -4.32 10.93
C ILE A 46 4.89 -4.18 11.21
N ILE A 47 5.64 -3.48 10.35
CA ILE A 47 7.08 -3.24 10.51
C ILE A 47 7.39 -2.61 11.87
N GLN A 48 6.70 -1.51 12.22
CA GLN A 48 6.91 -0.82 13.50
C GLN A 48 6.60 -1.73 14.70
N THR A 49 5.53 -2.52 14.60
CA THR A 49 5.13 -3.45 15.65
C THR A 49 6.16 -4.56 15.82
N LEU A 50 6.59 -5.21 14.73
CA LEU A 50 7.61 -6.26 14.76
C LEU A 50 8.93 -5.74 15.35
N ILE A 51 9.41 -4.57 14.90
CA ILE A 51 10.63 -3.96 15.45
C ILE A 51 10.50 -3.72 16.96
N ARG A 52 9.36 -3.21 17.43
CA ARG A 52 9.13 -2.96 18.86
C ARG A 52 9.12 -4.26 19.67
N GLN A 53 8.42 -5.28 19.19
CA GLN A 53 8.33 -6.58 19.87
C GLN A 53 9.68 -7.29 19.89
N LEU A 54 10.40 -7.30 18.78
CA LEU A 54 11.73 -7.89 18.68
C LEU A 54 12.74 -7.17 19.56
N LYS A 55 12.73 -5.83 19.62
CA LYS A 55 13.54 -5.07 20.60
C LYS A 55 13.14 -5.39 22.03
N SER A 56 11.86 -5.56 22.32
CA SER A 56 11.40 -5.94 23.65
C SER A 56 11.87 -7.34 24.05
N LYS A 57 11.95 -8.28 23.10
CA LYS A 57 12.39 -9.66 23.35
C LYS A 57 13.92 -9.77 23.41
N LEU A 58 14.64 -9.16 22.48
CA LEU A 58 16.09 -9.29 22.31
C LEU A 58 16.92 -8.17 22.95
N GLY A 59 16.27 -7.10 23.42
CA GLY A 59 16.90 -5.90 23.98
C GLY A 59 17.45 -4.93 22.93
N TYR A 60 18.20 -5.44 21.96
CA TYR A 60 18.80 -4.64 20.87
C TYR A 60 18.59 -5.30 19.51
N LEU A 61 18.50 -4.48 18.46
CA LEU A 61 18.56 -4.90 17.06
C LEU A 61 19.60 -4.06 16.34
N SER A 62 20.47 -4.71 15.57
CA SER A 62 21.44 -4.04 14.70
C SER A 62 20.76 -3.16 13.64
N LYS A 63 21.50 -2.18 13.13
CA LYS A 63 21.03 -1.32 12.04
C LYS A 63 20.71 -2.12 10.78
N ASP A 64 21.48 -3.17 10.51
CA ASP A 64 21.29 -4.02 9.34
C ASP A 64 19.99 -4.81 9.45
N THR A 65 19.70 -5.38 10.63
CA THR A 65 18.42 -6.07 10.89
C THR A 65 17.23 -5.12 10.80
N LEU A 66 17.34 -3.90 11.34
CA LEU A 66 16.29 -2.89 11.20
C LEU A 66 16.03 -2.54 9.73
N THR A 67 17.09 -2.31 8.95
CA THR A 67 16.99 -2.00 7.52
C THR A 67 16.40 -3.16 6.71
N THR A 68 16.74 -4.38 7.11
CA THR A 68 16.20 -5.60 6.49
C THR A 68 14.70 -5.68 6.73
N ILE A 69 14.24 -5.59 7.98
CA ILE A 69 12.80 -5.63 8.32
C ILE A 69 12.02 -4.49 7.62
N GLN A 70 12.63 -3.30 7.49
CA GLN A 70 12.00 -2.16 6.80
C GLN A 70 11.82 -2.37 5.28
N SER A 71 12.61 -3.25 4.67
CA SER A 71 12.55 -3.54 3.23
C SER A 71 11.81 -4.85 2.90
N CYS A 72 11.27 -5.54 3.90
CA CYS A 72 10.56 -6.80 3.72
C CYS A 72 9.24 -6.66 2.93
N THR A 73 8.93 -7.70 2.17
CA THR A 73 7.63 -7.90 1.54
C THR A 73 6.57 -8.24 2.59
N GLN A 74 5.30 -8.14 2.20
CA GLN A 74 4.19 -8.54 3.09
C GLN A 74 4.30 -10.00 3.52
N GLU A 75 4.69 -10.91 2.61
CA GLU A 75 4.83 -12.34 2.91
C GLU A 75 5.94 -12.61 3.93
N GLN A 76 7.07 -11.92 3.80
CA GLN A 76 8.18 -11.97 4.76
C GLN A 76 7.75 -11.43 6.13
N LEU A 77 7.02 -10.31 6.17
CA LEU A 77 6.50 -9.75 7.41
C LEU A 77 5.46 -10.68 8.07
N ASP A 78 4.62 -11.34 7.28
CA ASP A 78 3.63 -12.29 7.79
C ASP A 78 4.31 -13.56 8.34
N SER A 79 5.33 -14.09 7.65
CA SER A 79 6.19 -15.18 8.14
C SER A 79 6.82 -14.83 9.50
N LEU A 80 7.45 -13.64 9.58
CA LEU A 80 8.09 -13.15 10.80
C LEU A 80 7.06 -12.92 11.93
N THR A 81 5.84 -12.50 11.60
CA THR A 81 4.76 -12.30 12.57
C THR A 81 4.31 -13.61 13.19
N VAL A 82 4.14 -14.67 12.38
CA VAL A 82 3.71 -15.98 12.88
C VAL A 82 4.76 -16.60 13.80
N HIS A 83 6.04 -16.47 13.46
CA HIS A 83 7.14 -17.09 14.18
C HIS A 83 7.79 -16.18 15.23
N ILE A 84 7.16 -15.05 15.58
CA ILE A 84 7.78 -14.05 16.46
C ILE A 84 8.18 -14.61 17.83
N PHE A 85 7.42 -15.58 18.34
CA PHE A 85 7.70 -16.21 19.63
C PHE A 85 8.87 -17.20 19.57
N ASP A 86 9.22 -17.69 18.39
CA ASP A 86 10.30 -18.66 18.16
C ASP A 86 11.68 -17.98 17.96
N ILE A 87 11.74 -16.64 17.96
CA ILE A 87 12.96 -15.87 17.70
C ILE A 87 13.75 -15.62 18.98
N ASP A 88 14.97 -16.14 19.08
CA ASP A 88 15.85 -15.92 20.24
C ASP A 88 17.12 -15.13 19.87
N SER A 89 17.32 -14.83 18.59
CA SER A 89 18.46 -14.06 18.09
C SER A 89 18.14 -13.33 16.78
N GLU A 90 18.99 -12.38 16.38
CA GLU A 90 18.88 -11.74 15.06
C GLU A 90 19.06 -12.73 13.90
N LYS A 91 19.75 -13.87 14.13
CA LYS A 91 19.90 -14.91 13.11
C LYS A 91 18.56 -15.59 12.78
N ASP A 92 17.71 -15.79 13.77
CA ASP A 92 16.39 -16.39 13.59
C ASP A 92 15.48 -15.46 12.79
N ILE A 93 15.58 -14.15 13.00
CA ILE A 93 14.90 -13.14 12.18
C ILE A 93 15.26 -13.36 10.71
N LEU A 94 16.56 -13.41 10.39
CA LEU A 94 17.02 -13.58 9.01
C LEU A 94 16.59 -14.92 8.41
N HIS A 95 16.46 -15.97 9.22
CA HIS A 95 15.97 -17.28 8.79
C HIS A 95 14.52 -17.21 8.28
N TYR A 96 13.65 -16.47 8.97
CA TYR A 96 12.23 -16.33 8.58
C TYR A 96 11.98 -15.30 7.45
N LEU A 97 13.01 -14.57 7.04
CA LEU A 97 12.96 -13.57 5.97
C LEU A 97 13.50 -14.09 4.62
N GLN A 98 14.04 -15.31 4.58
CA GLN A 98 14.47 -16.00 3.34
C GLN A 98 13.31 -16.76 2.70
#